data_AF-A0A2K6VR75-F1
#
_entry.id   AF-A0A2K6VR75-F1
#
_cell.length_a   1.000
_cell.length_b   1.000
_cell.length_c   1.000
_cell.angle_alpha   90.00
_cell.angle_beta   90.00
_cell.angle_gamma   90.00
#
_symmetry.space_group_name_H-M   'P 1'
#
loop_
_entity.id
_entity.type
_entity.pdbx_description
1 polymer ?
#
loop_
_entity_poly.entity_id
_entity_poly.type
_entity_poly.pdbx_seq_one_letter_code
_entity_poly.pdbx_strand_id
1 'polypeptide(L)'
;MTSPVAENNDDIPAVDADVKDSETVEVKQVQEKVPEPPKDPREDPIGWVNSLIPGAVHKVNYRLLDWAQQLAIEEEDKRQALPGKSDSVTKNQFLSFLRDGSLLAKLANRLQPGVVETVHEGDAAKDKANQTSNINGFINFVKEKAGLSEEQIFTAADLQEKGKAGYQAVFNTLMQLALKVQSVFQQKGIDVEQLIQTASQVVPRNLVQTILNFFRRAQPTQSPKKLAKEAEEKEKTATAEKVVEEKQVEEEVCKKVDAQAGSVDTPAVAAH
;
A
#
# COMPACT_ATOMS: atom_id res chain seq x y z
N MET A 1 72.27 47.38 -50.31
CA MET A 1 73.55 46.98 -49.71
C MET A 1 73.35 45.64 -49.03
N THR A 2 74.34 44.79 -49.18
CA THR A 2 74.55 43.39 -48.79
C THR A 2 74.06 42.95 -47.40
N SER A 3 73.33 41.82 -47.43
CA SER A 3 73.52 40.58 -46.62
C SER A 3 73.10 40.49 -45.13
N PRO A 4 72.83 39.26 -44.64
CA PRO A 4 71.79 38.96 -43.65
C PRO A 4 72.34 38.52 -42.29
N VAL A 5 71.52 38.62 -41.24
CA VAL A 5 71.61 37.74 -40.06
C VAL A 5 70.19 37.28 -39.75
N ALA A 6 69.93 36.02 -40.05
CA ALA A 6 68.78 35.28 -39.56
C ALA A 6 69.23 34.58 -38.28
N GLU A 7 68.91 35.16 -37.12
CA GLU A 7 68.93 34.44 -35.84
C GLU A 7 67.50 34.01 -35.53
N ASN A 8 67.23 32.74 -35.80
CA ASN A 8 66.12 32.00 -35.21
C ASN A 8 66.65 31.38 -33.91
N ASN A 9 66.10 31.76 -32.76
CA ASN A 9 65.81 30.80 -31.70
C ASN A 9 64.76 31.37 -30.75
N ASP A 10 63.54 30.90 -30.97
CA ASP A 10 62.47 30.62 -30.04
C ASP A 10 62.74 30.89 -28.54
N ASP A 11 62.47 32.11 -28.11
CA ASP A 11 62.11 32.40 -26.71
C ASP A 11 60.58 32.22 -26.62
N ILE A 12 60.14 31.01 -26.27
CA ILE A 12 58.72 30.74 -26.02
C ILE A 12 58.43 31.27 -24.60
N PRO A 13 57.71 32.40 -24.45
CA PRO A 13 57.31 32.85 -23.14
C PRO A 13 56.32 31.83 -22.56
N ALA A 14 56.58 31.42 -21.32
CA ALA A 14 55.68 30.61 -20.52
C ALA A 14 54.27 31.20 -20.60
N VAL A 15 53.35 30.47 -21.23
CA VAL A 15 51.94 30.80 -21.25
C VAL A 15 51.42 30.72 -19.82
N ASP A 16 51.05 31.87 -19.27
CA ASP A 16 50.26 31.98 -18.04
C ASP A 16 48.99 31.13 -18.21
N ALA A 17 49.00 29.97 -17.57
CA ALA A 17 47.86 29.08 -17.47
C ALA A 17 46.84 29.69 -16.49
N ASP A 18 46.06 30.66 -16.97
CA ASP A 18 44.85 31.15 -16.31
C ASP A 18 43.74 30.09 -16.48
N VAL A 19 43.85 28.98 -15.73
CA VAL A 19 42.78 27.97 -15.61
C VAL A 19 41.93 28.36 -14.40
N LYS A 20 41.12 29.39 -14.57
CA LYS A 20 39.87 29.57 -13.82
C LYS A 20 38.82 28.67 -14.46
N ASP A 21 38.48 27.59 -13.77
CA ASP A 21 37.13 27.00 -13.70
C ASP A 21 37.25 25.60 -13.08
N SER A 22 37.58 25.56 -11.79
CA SER A 22 37.19 24.42 -10.97
C SER A 22 35.92 24.84 -10.24
N GLU A 23 34.79 24.61 -10.90
CA GLU A 23 33.47 24.53 -10.27
C GLU A 23 33.63 23.71 -8.99
N THR A 24 33.53 24.42 -7.87
CA THR A 24 33.42 23.81 -6.57
C THR A 24 32.07 23.12 -6.58
N VAL A 25 32.08 21.82 -6.91
CA VAL A 25 30.94 20.94 -6.69
C VAL A 25 30.71 20.98 -5.19
N GLU A 26 29.81 21.86 -4.76
CA GLU A 26 29.22 21.83 -3.44
C GLU A 26 28.66 20.43 -3.28
N VAL A 27 29.45 19.60 -2.58
CA VAL A 27 28.99 18.36 -1.97
C VAL A 27 27.91 18.82 -1.01
N LYS A 28 26.67 18.90 -1.51
CA LYS A 28 25.48 19.02 -0.68
C LYS A 28 25.60 17.89 0.30
N GLN A 29 26.00 18.24 1.52
CA GLN A 29 25.93 17.36 2.66
C GLN A 29 24.53 16.80 2.61
N VAL A 30 24.43 15.53 2.26
CA VAL A 30 23.21 14.76 2.42
C VAL A 30 23.04 14.77 3.92
N GLN A 31 22.33 15.77 4.43
CA GLN A 31 21.86 15.78 5.79
C GLN A 31 21.07 14.51 5.90
N GLU A 32 21.70 13.51 6.51
CA GLU A 32 21.10 12.28 6.97
C GLU A 32 20.00 12.74 7.91
N LYS A 33 18.80 12.96 7.34
CA LYS A 33 17.63 13.35 8.11
C LYS A 33 17.43 12.22 9.09
N VAL A 34 17.82 12.49 10.33
CA VAL A 34 17.50 11.65 11.48
C VAL A 34 16.03 11.25 11.29
N PRO A 35 15.72 9.95 11.20
CA PRO A 35 14.36 9.50 10.94
C PRO A 35 13.43 10.21 11.92
N GLU A 36 12.53 11.06 11.43
CA GLU A 36 11.54 11.69 12.29
C GLU A 36 10.85 10.56 13.07
N PRO A 37 10.65 10.72 14.39
CA PRO A 37 9.92 9.73 15.17
C PRO A 37 8.59 9.44 14.46
N PRO A 38 8.15 8.16 14.42
CA PRO A 38 6.90 7.81 13.76
C PRO A 38 5.77 8.68 14.32
N LYS A 39 5.10 9.44 13.43
CA LYS A 39 3.94 10.26 13.81
C LYS A 39 2.82 9.33 14.27
N ASP A 40 2.11 9.66 15.35
CA ASP A 40 0.96 8.87 15.78
C ASP A 40 -0.25 9.22 14.89
N PRO A 41 -0.87 8.25 14.20
CA PRO A 41 -2.10 8.48 13.43
C PRO A 41 -3.26 9.05 14.25
N ARG A 42 -3.26 8.91 15.58
CA ARG A 42 -4.27 9.48 16.48
C ARG A 42 -4.12 10.99 16.67
N GLU A 43 -2.89 11.49 16.58
CA GLU A 43 -2.56 12.90 16.79
C GLU A 43 -2.49 13.66 15.47
N ASP A 44 -1.78 13.11 14.47
CA ASP A 44 -1.60 13.71 13.15
C ASP A 44 -1.81 12.66 12.03
N PRO A 45 -3.07 12.34 11.68
CA PRO A 45 -3.38 11.40 10.61
C PRO A 45 -2.69 11.73 9.28
N ILE A 46 -2.56 13.04 8.98
CA ILE A 46 -2.05 13.52 7.70
C ILE A 46 -0.54 13.44 7.65
N GLY A 47 0.15 13.92 8.68
CA GLY A 47 1.59 13.77 8.79
C GLY A 47 2.00 12.31 8.83
N TRP A 48 1.25 11.46 9.54
CA TRP A 48 1.49 10.02 9.57
C TRP A 48 1.32 9.37 8.19
N VAL A 49 0.18 9.56 7.52
CA VAL A 49 -0.01 8.92 6.20
C VAL A 49 0.97 9.45 5.16
N ASN A 50 1.43 10.70 5.29
CA ASN A 50 2.44 11.28 4.40
C ASN A 50 3.87 10.79 4.69
N SER A 51 4.16 10.29 5.90
CA SER A 51 5.46 9.67 6.22
C SER A 51 5.57 8.23 5.73
N LEU A 52 4.45 7.61 5.34
CA LEU A 52 4.42 6.24 4.83
C LEU A 52 4.88 6.16 3.37
N ILE A 53 5.54 5.05 3.03
CA ILE A 53 5.83 4.73 1.62
C ILE A 53 4.52 4.46 0.85
N PRO A 54 4.48 4.68 -0.49
CA PRO A 54 3.24 4.57 -1.25
C PRO A 54 2.49 3.24 -1.10
N GLY A 55 3.21 2.12 -1.04
CA GLY A 55 2.60 0.81 -0.81
C GLY A 55 1.90 0.69 0.53
N ALA A 56 2.46 1.27 1.59
CA ALA A 56 1.85 1.30 2.93
C ALA A 56 0.60 2.19 2.94
N VAL A 57 0.66 3.37 2.31
CA VAL A 57 -0.51 4.24 2.13
C VAL A 57 -1.65 3.49 1.44
N HIS A 58 -1.34 2.67 0.43
CA HIS A 58 -2.37 1.92 -0.28
C HIS A 58 -3.04 0.85 0.60
N LYS A 59 -2.28 0.19 1.47
CA LYS A 59 -2.82 -0.76 2.44
C LYS A 59 -3.68 -0.06 3.51
N VAL A 60 -3.22 1.09 4.00
CA VAL A 60 -3.98 1.92 4.95
C VAL A 60 -5.31 2.38 4.35
N ASN A 61 -5.31 2.83 3.10
CA ASN A 61 -6.54 3.21 2.38
C ASN A 61 -7.54 2.06 2.29
N TYR A 62 -7.06 0.86 1.97
CA TYR A 62 -7.91 -0.32 1.94
C TYR A 62 -8.55 -0.56 3.31
N ARG A 63 -7.76 -0.57 4.38
CA ARG A 63 -8.26 -0.80 5.76
C ARG A 63 -9.27 0.24 6.19
N LEU A 64 -9.07 1.51 5.81
CA LEU A 64 -10.00 2.57 6.16
C LEU A 64 -11.33 2.45 5.40
N LEU A 65 -11.31 2.09 4.11
CA LEU A 65 -12.53 1.82 3.36
C LEU A 65 -13.24 0.54 3.84
N ASP A 66 -12.47 -0.48 4.18
CA ASP A 66 -12.97 -1.75 4.71
C ASP A 66 -13.70 -1.53 6.04
N TRP A 67 -13.10 -0.79 6.96
CA TRP A 67 -13.76 -0.37 8.20
C TRP A 67 -15.06 0.41 7.91
N ALA A 68 -15.00 1.43 7.05
CA ALA A 68 -16.16 2.25 6.73
C ALA A 68 -17.31 1.42 6.14
N GLN A 69 -16.99 0.48 5.25
CA GLN A 69 -17.96 -0.40 4.60
C GLN A 69 -18.53 -1.44 5.56
N GLN A 70 -17.70 -2.08 6.40
CA GLN A 70 -18.17 -3.04 7.40
C GLN A 70 -19.10 -2.38 8.42
N LEU A 71 -18.82 -1.14 8.79
CA LEU A 71 -19.70 -0.40 9.68
C LEU A 71 -20.99 -0.03 8.95
N ALA A 72 -20.90 0.61 7.78
CA ALA A 72 -22.06 1.11 7.04
C ALA A 72 -23.00 0.02 6.52
N ILE A 73 -22.49 -1.18 6.22
CA ILE A 73 -23.24 -2.29 5.60
C ILE A 73 -23.01 -3.56 6.43
N GLU A 74 -23.98 -3.89 7.27
CA GLU A 74 -23.91 -5.05 8.18
C GLU A 74 -23.86 -6.38 7.42
N GLU A 75 -24.72 -6.50 6.40
CA GLU A 75 -24.84 -7.69 5.54
C GLU A 75 -23.64 -7.81 4.59
N GLU A 76 -22.85 -8.88 4.73
CA GLU A 76 -21.60 -9.05 3.99
C GLU A 76 -21.83 -9.20 2.48
N ASP A 77 -22.93 -9.83 2.08
CA ASP A 77 -23.35 -10.03 0.68
C ASP A 77 -23.75 -8.74 -0.02
N LYS A 78 -24.10 -7.69 0.74
CA LYS A 78 -24.42 -6.35 0.21
C LYS A 78 -23.21 -5.43 0.13
N ARG A 79 -22.04 -5.85 0.64
CA ARG A 79 -20.81 -5.05 0.58
C ARG A 79 -20.25 -5.05 -0.84
N GLN A 80 -19.80 -3.90 -1.30
CA GLN A 80 -19.14 -3.76 -2.60
C GLN A 80 -17.68 -4.22 -2.51
N ALA A 81 -17.18 -4.82 -3.58
CA ALA A 81 -15.77 -5.13 -3.66
C ALA A 81 -14.95 -3.83 -3.65
N LEU A 82 -14.04 -3.70 -2.68
CA LEU A 82 -13.13 -2.56 -2.62
C LEU A 82 -12.22 -2.55 -3.85
N PRO A 83 -11.86 -1.37 -4.38
CA PRO A 83 -11.03 -1.28 -5.58
C PRO A 83 -9.59 -1.74 -5.30
N GLY A 84 -8.83 -1.96 -6.38
CA GLY A 84 -7.44 -2.35 -6.27
C GLY A 84 -7.26 -3.87 -6.21
N LYS A 85 -6.09 -4.31 -5.73
CA LYS A 85 -5.71 -5.73 -5.66
C LYS A 85 -4.92 -5.98 -4.38
N SER A 86 -5.02 -7.20 -3.84
CA SER A 86 -4.26 -7.63 -2.66
C SER A 86 -4.34 -6.60 -1.53
N ASP A 87 -5.56 -6.22 -1.14
CA ASP A 87 -5.86 -5.29 -0.07
C ASP A 87 -5.16 -3.93 -0.18
N SER A 88 -4.92 -3.46 -1.41
CA SER A 88 -4.17 -2.23 -1.69
C SER A 88 -5.00 -1.29 -2.58
N VAL A 89 -5.36 -0.13 -2.03
CA VAL A 89 -6.17 0.91 -2.68
C VAL A 89 -5.32 2.16 -2.92
N THR A 90 -5.07 2.52 -4.18
CA THR A 90 -4.36 3.77 -4.50
C THR A 90 -5.15 5.00 -4.05
N LYS A 91 -4.49 6.16 -3.88
CA LYS A 91 -5.16 7.43 -3.53
C LYS A 91 -6.30 7.79 -4.50
N ASN A 92 -6.11 7.51 -5.79
CA ASN A 92 -7.15 7.71 -6.81
C ASN A 92 -8.33 6.76 -6.62
N GLN A 93 -8.06 5.48 -6.41
CA GLN A 93 -9.11 4.49 -6.19
C GLN A 93 -9.89 4.79 -4.91
N PHE A 94 -9.21 5.24 -3.85
CA PHE A 94 -9.82 5.67 -2.60
C PHE A 94 -10.83 6.79 -2.84
N LEU A 95 -10.40 7.86 -3.52
CA LEU A 95 -11.27 8.98 -3.88
C LEU A 95 -12.41 8.56 -4.80
N SER A 96 -12.12 7.80 -5.86
CA SER A 96 -13.11 7.35 -6.84
C SER A 96 -14.20 6.49 -6.20
N PHE A 97 -13.86 5.65 -5.22
CA PHE A 97 -14.83 4.78 -4.53
C PHE A 97 -15.77 5.55 -3.62
N LEU A 98 -15.31 6.66 -3.04
CA LEU A 98 -16.13 7.53 -2.20
C LEU A 98 -16.89 8.59 -3.02
N ARG A 99 -16.52 8.78 -4.29
CA ARG A 99 -16.95 9.92 -5.13
C ARG A 99 -18.46 10.03 -5.34
N ASP A 100 -19.17 8.92 -5.32
CA ASP A 100 -20.63 8.93 -5.46
C ASP A 100 -21.37 9.27 -4.15
N GLY A 101 -20.64 9.34 -3.04
CA GLY A 101 -21.13 9.65 -1.71
C GLY A 101 -22.00 8.57 -1.06
N SER A 102 -22.33 7.47 -1.75
CA SER A 102 -23.29 6.47 -1.27
C SER A 102 -22.79 5.78 0.01
N LEU A 103 -21.54 5.32 0.02
CA LEU A 103 -20.93 4.73 1.22
C LEU A 103 -20.86 5.73 2.38
N LEU A 104 -20.54 6.99 2.09
CA LEU A 104 -20.48 8.05 3.11
C LEU A 104 -21.86 8.31 3.73
N ALA A 105 -22.89 8.42 2.90
CA ALA A 105 -24.26 8.61 3.36
C ALA A 105 -24.79 7.40 4.17
N LYS A 106 -24.48 6.17 3.74
CA LYS A 106 -24.78 4.95 4.54
C LYS A 106 -24.05 4.96 5.88
N LEU A 107 -22.78 5.32 5.89
CA LEU A 107 -21.98 5.42 7.11
C LEU A 107 -22.59 6.44 8.09
N ALA A 108 -22.99 7.61 7.59
CA ALA A 108 -23.69 8.62 8.40
C ALA A 108 -24.99 8.06 8.99
N ASN A 109 -25.84 7.44 8.16
CA ASN A 109 -27.10 6.84 8.63
C ASN A 109 -26.91 5.66 9.58
N ARG A 110 -25.80 4.93 9.48
CA ARG A 110 -25.50 3.85 10.42
C ARG A 110 -25.12 4.36 11.81
N LEU A 111 -24.42 5.49 11.85
CA LEU A 111 -23.98 6.13 13.10
C LEU A 111 -25.09 6.98 13.72
N GLN A 112 -25.89 7.63 12.88
CA GLN A 112 -27.07 8.40 13.27
C GLN A 112 -28.22 8.11 12.29
N PRO A 113 -29.14 7.21 12.65
CA PRO A 113 -30.27 6.84 11.79
C PRO A 113 -31.06 8.05 11.29
N GLY A 114 -31.25 8.10 9.96
CA GLY A 114 -32.07 9.11 9.30
C GLY A 114 -31.43 10.49 9.13
N VAL A 115 -30.13 10.66 9.40
CA VAL A 115 -29.44 11.95 9.21
C VAL A 115 -29.31 12.34 7.74
N VAL A 116 -29.19 11.36 6.84
CA VAL A 116 -29.30 11.55 5.39
C VAL A 116 -30.62 10.95 4.94
N GLU A 117 -31.59 11.80 4.62
CA GLU A 117 -32.98 11.39 4.32
C GLU A 117 -33.07 10.44 3.12
N THR A 118 -32.34 10.76 2.03
CA THR A 118 -32.30 9.94 0.81
C THR A 118 -30.87 9.60 0.46
N VAL A 119 -30.54 8.31 0.47
CA VAL A 119 -29.26 7.80 -0.02
C VAL A 119 -29.44 7.40 -1.48
N HIS A 120 -28.76 8.10 -2.38
CA HIS A 120 -28.78 7.77 -3.80
C HIS A 120 -27.70 6.71 -4.09
N GLU A 121 -28.08 5.62 -4.75
CA GLU A 121 -27.21 4.48 -5.05
C GLU A 121 -27.32 4.03 -6.51
N GLY A 122 -26.36 3.25 -6.97
CA GLY A 122 -26.39 2.62 -8.29
C GLY A 122 -26.54 3.67 -9.41
N ASP A 123 -27.55 3.49 -10.27
CA ASP A 123 -27.80 4.40 -11.38
C ASP A 123 -28.16 5.81 -10.93
N ALA A 124 -28.85 5.98 -9.80
CA ALA A 124 -29.17 7.30 -9.26
C ALA A 124 -27.91 8.05 -8.82
N ALA A 125 -26.90 7.34 -8.31
CA ALA A 125 -25.63 7.92 -7.86
C ALA A 125 -24.69 8.30 -9.01
N LYS A 126 -25.08 8.08 -10.28
CA LYS A 126 -24.35 8.57 -11.46
C LYS A 126 -24.60 10.06 -11.70
N ASP A 127 -25.73 10.58 -11.24
CA ASP A 127 -26.07 11.99 -11.37
C ASP A 127 -25.28 12.88 -10.39
N LYS A 128 -24.68 13.97 -10.87
CA LYS A 128 -23.80 14.82 -10.04
C LYS A 128 -24.57 15.48 -8.88
N ALA A 129 -25.85 15.84 -9.05
CA ALA A 129 -26.63 16.43 -7.97
C ALA A 129 -26.89 15.41 -6.85
N ASN A 130 -27.20 14.17 -7.22
CA ASN A 130 -27.37 13.06 -6.26
C ASN A 130 -26.06 12.73 -5.52
N GLN A 131 -24.92 12.73 -6.22
CA GLN A 131 -23.61 12.56 -5.57
C GLN A 131 -23.35 13.66 -4.54
N THR A 132 -23.58 14.91 -4.92
CA THR A 132 -23.41 16.07 -4.04
C THR A 132 -24.37 16.03 -2.85
N SER A 133 -25.61 15.59 -3.05
CA SER A 133 -26.60 15.38 -1.98
C SER A 133 -26.08 14.37 -0.94
N ASN A 134 -25.63 13.19 -1.38
CA ASN A 134 -25.04 12.18 -0.51
C ASN A 134 -23.82 12.73 0.27
N ILE A 135 -22.89 13.39 -0.44
CA ILE A 135 -21.66 13.94 0.15
C ILE A 135 -21.99 15.02 1.20
N ASN A 136 -22.88 15.96 0.87
CA ASN A 136 -23.26 17.03 1.78
C ASN A 136 -24.02 16.50 3.00
N GLY A 137 -24.84 15.45 2.82
CA GLY A 137 -25.47 14.75 3.93
C GLY A 137 -24.44 14.20 4.93
N PHE A 138 -23.38 13.56 4.43
CA PHE A 138 -22.27 13.10 5.27
C PHE A 138 -21.49 14.25 5.92
N ILE A 139 -21.15 15.30 5.16
CA ILE A 139 -20.43 16.49 5.66
C ILE A 139 -21.20 17.12 6.83
N ASN A 140 -22.51 17.32 6.66
CA ASN A 140 -23.37 17.86 7.70
C ASN A 140 -23.43 16.93 8.92
N PHE A 141 -23.52 15.62 8.70
CA PHE A 141 -23.47 14.63 9.78
C PHE A 141 -22.16 14.73 10.59
N VAL A 142 -20.99 14.74 9.94
CA VAL A 142 -19.71 14.78 10.68
C VAL A 142 -19.49 16.11 11.40
N LYS A 143 -20.01 17.21 10.85
CA LYS A 143 -20.01 18.52 11.49
C LYS A 143 -20.91 18.55 12.74
N GLU A 144 -22.17 18.19 12.57
CA GLU A 144 -23.20 18.38 13.60
C GLU A 144 -23.25 17.26 14.64
N LYS A 145 -22.89 16.02 14.27
CA LYS A 145 -23.05 14.83 15.13
C LYS A 145 -21.72 14.24 15.60
N ALA A 146 -20.69 14.22 14.75
CA ALA A 146 -19.37 13.75 15.16
C ALA A 146 -18.50 14.85 15.80
N GLY A 147 -18.92 16.12 15.69
CA GLY A 147 -18.20 17.26 16.26
C GLY A 147 -16.80 17.42 15.67
N LEU A 148 -16.62 17.17 14.37
CA LEU A 148 -15.40 17.53 13.65
C LEU A 148 -15.38 19.04 13.38
N SER A 149 -14.21 19.68 13.50
CA SER A 149 -14.05 21.08 13.11
C SER A 149 -14.06 21.22 11.59
N GLU A 150 -14.43 22.39 11.07
CA GLU A 150 -14.55 22.61 9.62
C GLU A 150 -13.22 22.38 8.86
N GLU A 151 -12.08 22.59 9.52
CA GLU A 151 -10.75 22.31 8.98
C GLU A 151 -10.44 20.81 8.82
N GLN A 152 -11.14 19.95 9.57
CA GLN A 152 -11.00 18.49 9.52
C GLN A 152 -11.93 17.87 8.49
N ILE A 153 -12.94 18.62 8.03
CA ILE A 153 -14.01 18.13 7.15
C ILE A 153 -13.69 18.53 5.70
N PHE A 154 -13.66 17.54 4.82
CA PHE A 154 -13.52 17.79 3.39
C PHE A 154 -14.79 18.45 2.82
N THR A 155 -14.64 19.14 1.70
CA THR A 155 -15.73 19.74 0.92
C THR A 155 -16.11 18.85 -0.27
N ALA A 156 -17.32 18.97 -0.81
CA ALA A 156 -17.69 18.24 -2.03
C ALA A 156 -16.67 18.40 -3.19
N ALA A 157 -16.05 19.58 -3.30
CA ALA A 157 -15.00 19.86 -4.28
C ALA A 157 -13.73 19.00 -4.07
N ASP A 158 -13.35 18.66 -2.83
CA ASP A 158 -12.20 17.78 -2.57
C ASP A 158 -12.37 16.41 -3.23
N LEU A 159 -13.60 15.89 -3.25
CA LEU A 159 -13.91 14.57 -3.78
C LEU A 159 -14.23 14.59 -5.29
N GLN A 160 -14.91 15.64 -5.75
CA GLN A 160 -15.40 15.74 -7.12
C GLN A 160 -14.45 16.47 -8.07
N GLU A 161 -13.71 17.48 -7.60
CA GLU A 161 -13.02 18.45 -8.47
C GLU A 161 -11.51 18.45 -8.29
N LYS A 162 -11.02 18.40 -7.05
CA LYS A 162 -9.57 18.52 -6.75
C LYS A 162 -8.75 17.29 -7.13
N GLY A 163 -9.39 16.19 -7.52
CA GLY A 163 -8.72 14.93 -7.85
C GLY A 163 -7.78 14.50 -6.71
N LYS A 164 -6.53 14.14 -7.04
CA LYS A 164 -5.52 13.73 -6.03
C LYS A 164 -5.28 14.75 -4.93
N ALA A 165 -5.46 16.05 -5.19
CA ALA A 165 -5.22 17.08 -4.21
C ALA A 165 -6.25 17.05 -3.06
N GLY A 166 -7.45 16.52 -3.30
CA GLY A 166 -8.46 16.35 -2.25
C GLY A 166 -8.25 15.13 -1.36
N TYR A 167 -7.30 14.23 -1.70
CA TYR A 167 -7.04 13.00 -0.95
C TYR A 167 -6.81 13.24 0.54
N GLN A 168 -5.98 14.23 0.89
CA GLN A 168 -5.64 14.48 2.29
C GLN A 168 -6.86 14.90 3.09
N ALA A 169 -7.68 15.83 2.58
CA ALA A 169 -8.89 16.26 3.25
C ALA A 169 -9.85 15.07 3.49
N VAL A 170 -10.14 14.29 2.46
CA VAL A 170 -11.07 13.14 2.55
C VAL A 170 -10.53 12.07 3.49
N PHE A 171 -9.24 11.73 3.40
CA PHE A 171 -8.59 10.79 4.29
C PHE A 171 -8.65 11.27 5.75
N ASN A 172 -8.34 12.55 6.00
CA ASN A 172 -8.36 13.15 7.33
C ASN A 172 -9.75 13.03 7.95
N THR A 173 -10.79 13.48 7.25
CA THR A 173 -12.16 13.44 7.77
C THR A 173 -12.59 12.03 8.14
N LEU A 174 -12.31 11.05 7.27
CA LEU A 174 -12.72 9.67 7.51
C LEU A 174 -11.91 9.04 8.66
N MET A 175 -10.61 9.35 8.77
CA MET A 175 -9.78 8.89 9.89
C MET A 175 -10.22 9.52 11.21
N GLN A 176 -10.47 10.83 11.24
CA GLN A 176 -10.95 11.55 12.42
C GLN A 176 -12.31 11.00 12.87
N LEU A 177 -13.21 10.73 11.93
CA LEU A 177 -14.46 10.04 12.25
C LEU A 177 -14.19 8.66 12.83
N ALA A 178 -13.34 7.84 12.20
CA ALA A 178 -13.04 6.49 12.65
C ALA A 178 -12.45 6.42 14.07
N LEU A 179 -11.69 7.44 14.46
CA LEU A 179 -11.13 7.58 15.81
C LEU A 179 -12.18 8.04 16.85
N LYS A 180 -13.16 8.85 16.44
CA LYS A 180 -14.22 9.36 17.33
C LYS A 180 -15.42 8.44 17.47
N VAL A 181 -15.64 7.52 16.52
CA VAL A 181 -16.87 6.72 16.44
C VAL A 181 -17.14 5.90 17.70
N GLN A 182 -16.10 5.38 18.35
CA GLN A 182 -16.25 4.61 19.58
C GLN A 182 -16.69 5.46 20.78
N SER A 183 -16.13 6.65 20.94
CA SER A 183 -16.47 7.51 22.09
C SER A 183 -17.78 8.27 21.88
N VAL A 184 -18.12 8.65 20.64
CA VAL A 184 -19.30 9.45 20.32
C VAL A 184 -20.54 8.60 20.09
N PHE A 185 -20.43 7.50 19.35
CA PHE A 185 -21.58 6.69 18.91
C PHE A 185 -21.59 5.28 19.51
N GLN A 186 -20.61 4.94 20.35
CA GLN A 186 -20.48 3.60 20.95
C GLN A 186 -20.41 2.48 19.89
N GLN A 187 -19.89 2.79 18.70
CA GLN A 187 -19.70 1.83 17.60
C GLN A 187 -18.23 1.46 17.47
N LYS A 188 -17.92 0.36 16.78
CA LYS A 188 -16.54 -0.09 16.58
C LYS A 188 -15.77 0.90 15.69
N GLY A 189 -14.78 1.60 16.27
CA GLY A 189 -13.83 2.45 15.53
C GLY A 189 -12.79 1.66 14.75
N ILE A 190 -11.83 2.36 14.12
CA ILE A 190 -10.65 1.67 13.55
C ILE A 190 -9.79 1.05 14.64
N ASP A 191 -9.28 -0.15 14.37
CA ASP A 191 -8.14 -0.69 15.09
C ASP A 191 -6.85 -0.02 14.60
N VAL A 192 -6.43 1.02 15.33
CA VAL A 192 -5.25 1.81 14.99
C VAL A 192 -3.96 0.98 15.08
N GLU A 193 -3.87 0.03 16.01
CA GLU A 193 -2.68 -0.82 16.14
C GLU A 193 -2.57 -1.76 14.94
N GLN A 194 -3.69 -2.36 14.52
CA GLN A 194 -3.73 -3.15 13.29
C GLN A 194 -3.43 -2.30 12.05
N LEU A 195 -3.85 -1.03 12.04
CA LEU A 195 -3.58 -0.10 10.94
C LEU A 195 -2.08 0.24 10.86
N ILE A 196 -1.44 0.53 11.99
CA ILE A 196 0.01 0.76 12.10
C ILE A 196 0.77 -0.50 11.69
N GLN A 197 0.36 -1.67 12.18
CA GLN A 197 0.95 -2.95 11.80
C GLN A 197 0.85 -3.18 10.29
N THR A 198 -0.33 -2.96 9.71
CA THR A 198 -0.58 -3.07 8.26
C THR A 198 0.35 -2.14 7.46
N ALA A 199 0.57 -0.92 7.92
CA ALA A 199 1.49 0.02 7.29
C ALA A 199 2.95 -0.45 7.39
N SER A 200 3.37 -0.94 8.56
CA SER A 200 4.75 -1.37 8.83
C SER A 200 5.18 -2.64 8.08
N GLN A 201 4.25 -3.52 7.74
CA GLN A 201 4.52 -4.77 7.02
C GLN A 201 4.89 -4.54 5.55
N VAL A 202 4.66 -3.34 5.01
CA VAL A 202 5.03 -3.04 3.64
C VAL A 202 6.51 -2.71 3.56
N VAL A 203 7.31 -3.73 3.24
CA VAL A 203 8.75 -3.55 2.98
C VAL A 203 8.94 -2.92 1.59
N PRO A 204 9.81 -1.91 1.45
CA PRO A 204 10.20 -1.43 0.13
C PRO A 204 10.86 -2.57 -0.66
N ARG A 205 10.15 -3.13 -1.65
CA ARG A 205 10.73 -4.17 -2.54
C ARG A 205 12.08 -3.74 -3.12
N ASN A 206 12.26 -2.45 -3.36
CA ASN A 206 13.50 -1.88 -3.89
C ASN A 206 14.69 -2.07 -2.95
N LEU A 207 14.52 -2.04 -1.63
CA LEU A 207 15.64 -2.20 -0.70
C LEU A 207 16.13 -3.66 -0.72
N VAL A 208 15.22 -4.62 -0.64
CA VAL A 208 15.55 -6.05 -0.73
C VAL A 208 16.16 -6.37 -2.09
N GLN A 209 15.60 -5.85 -3.18
CA GLN A 209 16.15 -6.09 -4.52
C GLN A 209 17.51 -5.42 -4.73
N THR A 210 17.72 -4.23 -4.17
CA THR A 210 19.02 -3.54 -4.23
C THR A 210 20.05 -4.34 -3.45
N ILE A 211 19.74 -4.74 -2.21
CA ILE A 211 20.61 -5.61 -1.40
C ILE A 211 20.90 -6.92 -2.13
N LEU A 212 19.88 -7.58 -2.68
CA LEU A 212 20.04 -8.83 -3.44
C LEU A 212 20.89 -8.65 -4.70
N ASN A 213 20.72 -7.54 -5.42
CA ASN A 213 21.54 -7.19 -6.57
C ASN A 213 22.98 -6.86 -6.18
N PHE A 214 23.21 -6.23 -5.02
CA PHE A 214 24.54 -6.03 -4.46
C PHE A 214 25.20 -7.37 -4.13
N PHE A 215 24.52 -8.29 -3.45
CA PHE A 215 25.05 -9.63 -3.16
C PHE A 215 25.27 -10.47 -4.42
N ARG A 216 24.39 -10.39 -5.42
CA ARG A 216 24.57 -11.09 -6.71
C ARG A 216 25.72 -10.49 -7.53
N ARG A 217 25.89 -9.17 -7.55
CA ARG A 217 27.05 -8.52 -8.22
C ARG A 217 28.36 -8.79 -7.48
N ALA A 218 28.32 -8.92 -6.15
CA ALA A 218 29.48 -9.24 -5.33
C ALA A 218 29.87 -10.73 -5.35
N GLN A 219 29.11 -11.59 -6.03
CA GLN A 219 29.56 -12.95 -6.34
C GLN A 219 30.44 -12.87 -7.59
N PRO A 220 31.79 -12.88 -7.46
CA PRO A 220 32.67 -12.98 -8.63
C PRO A 220 32.29 -14.26 -9.36
N THR A 221 31.98 -14.12 -10.64
CA THR A 221 31.82 -15.20 -11.61
C THR A 221 32.76 -16.32 -11.25
N GLN A 222 32.16 -17.43 -10.81
CA GLN A 222 32.87 -18.62 -10.42
C GLN A 222 33.91 -18.92 -11.50
N SER A 223 35.17 -18.86 -11.09
CA SER A 223 36.29 -19.23 -11.94
C SER A 223 36.03 -20.61 -12.58
N PRO A 224 36.46 -20.85 -13.82
CA PRO A 224 36.15 -22.07 -14.58
C PRO A 224 36.42 -23.39 -13.84
N LYS A 225 37.29 -23.36 -12.81
CA LYS A 225 37.56 -24.52 -11.94
C LYS A 225 36.35 -24.98 -11.11
N LYS A 226 35.41 -24.11 -10.73
CA LYS A 226 34.19 -24.55 -10.05
C LYS A 226 33.14 -25.10 -11.02
N LEU A 227 33.05 -24.56 -12.23
CA LEU A 227 32.22 -25.14 -13.29
C LEU A 227 32.70 -26.53 -13.70
N ALA A 228 34.02 -26.75 -13.76
CA ALA A 228 34.58 -28.09 -13.98
C ALA A 228 34.22 -29.05 -12.84
N LYS A 229 34.24 -28.58 -11.58
CA LYS A 229 33.90 -29.41 -10.43
C LYS A 229 32.39 -29.69 -10.32
N GLU A 230 31.53 -28.74 -10.66
CA GLU A 230 30.07 -28.97 -10.75
C GLU A 230 29.69 -29.85 -11.94
N ALA A 231 30.43 -29.79 -13.06
CA ALA A 231 30.22 -30.73 -14.16
C ALA A 231 30.61 -32.16 -13.76
N GLU A 232 31.72 -32.34 -13.04
CA GLU A 232 32.13 -33.65 -12.54
C GLU A 232 31.21 -34.18 -11.42
N GLU A 233 30.68 -33.29 -10.58
CA GLU A 233 29.76 -33.68 -9.51
C GLU A 233 28.36 -34.00 -10.06
N LYS A 234 27.89 -33.29 -11.11
CA LYS A 234 26.64 -33.64 -11.80
C LYS A 234 26.69 -34.99 -12.51
N GLU A 235 27.83 -35.41 -13.05
CA GLU A 235 27.97 -36.74 -13.65
C GLU A 235 27.92 -37.85 -12.57
N LYS A 236 28.45 -37.60 -11.38
CA LYS A 236 28.31 -38.53 -10.25
C LYS A 236 26.88 -38.62 -9.70
N THR A 237 26.15 -37.51 -9.62
CA THR A 237 24.73 -37.57 -9.21
C THR A 237 23.81 -38.19 -10.26
N ALA A 238 24.08 -38.01 -11.56
CA ALA A 238 23.28 -38.67 -12.60
C ALA A 238 23.39 -40.21 -12.56
N THR A 239 24.53 -40.74 -12.08
CA THR A 239 24.68 -42.18 -11.89
C THR A 239 23.94 -42.68 -10.63
N ALA A 240 23.77 -41.82 -9.63
CA ALA A 240 23.02 -42.16 -8.41
C ALA A 240 21.48 -42.06 -8.61
N GLU A 241 21.00 -41.11 -9.40
CA GLU A 241 19.55 -40.97 -9.67
C GLU A 241 18.98 -42.19 -10.43
N LYS A 242 19.77 -42.83 -11.29
CA LYS A 242 19.31 -44.02 -12.02
C LYS A 242 19.18 -45.28 -11.16
N VAL A 243 19.78 -45.32 -9.96
CA VAL A 243 19.64 -46.47 -9.04
C VAL A 243 18.48 -46.29 -8.06
N VAL A 244 18.00 -45.06 -7.85
CA VAL A 244 16.89 -44.81 -6.92
C VAL A 244 15.52 -44.90 -7.62
N GLU A 245 15.45 -44.57 -8.92
CA GLU A 245 14.16 -44.59 -9.64
C GLU A 245 13.56 -45.99 -9.80
N GLU A 246 14.37 -47.06 -9.82
CA GLU A 246 13.85 -48.43 -9.94
C GLU A 246 13.44 -49.07 -8.60
N LYS A 247 13.71 -48.44 -7.45
CA LYS A 247 13.42 -49.05 -6.14
C LYS A 247 12.28 -48.39 -5.35
N GLN A 248 11.68 -47.31 -5.84
CA GLN A 248 10.52 -46.67 -5.19
C GLN A 248 9.17 -46.95 -5.87
N VAL A 249 9.13 -47.76 -6.93
CA VAL A 249 7.85 -48.12 -7.57
C VAL A 249 7.16 -49.32 -6.88
N GLU A 250 7.80 -50.02 -5.95
CA GLU A 250 7.24 -51.27 -5.38
C GLU A 250 6.71 -51.22 -3.93
N GLU A 251 6.79 -50.12 -3.18
CA GLU A 251 6.23 -50.09 -1.81
C GLU A 251 5.52 -48.78 -1.47
N GLU A 252 4.29 -48.60 -1.96
CA GLU A 252 3.13 -48.07 -1.18
C GLU A 252 1.92 -47.84 -2.09
N VAL A 253 1.46 -48.90 -2.78
CA VAL A 253 0.07 -49.01 -3.26
C VAL A 253 -0.52 -50.27 -2.66
N CYS A 254 -0.72 -50.29 -1.34
CA CYS A 254 -1.52 -51.31 -0.66
C CYS A 254 -1.88 -50.86 0.76
N LYS A 255 -2.93 -50.03 0.89
CA LYS A 255 -3.88 -50.05 2.01
C LYS A 255 -5.06 -49.12 1.67
N LYS A 256 -5.84 -49.58 0.70
CA LYS A 256 -7.27 -49.27 0.60
C LYS A 256 -7.99 -50.44 1.29
N VAL A 257 -9.20 -50.17 1.80
CA VAL A 257 -10.29 -51.13 2.08
C VAL A 257 -10.67 -51.30 3.58
N ASP A 258 -11.87 -50.76 3.85
CA ASP A 258 -12.98 -51.21 4.70
C ASP A 258 -12.95 -51.21 6.24
N ALA A 259 -13.92 -50.48 6.80
CA ALA A 259 -15.09 -50.96 7.57
C ALA A 259 -15.59 -49.80 8.46
N GLN A 260 -16.69 -49.10 8.17
CA GLN A 260 -18.10 -49.48 8.22
C GLN A 260 -18.65 -49.74 9.65
N ALA A 261 -19.67 -48.92 9.98
CA ALA A 261 -20.81 -49.17 10.88
C ALA A 261 -20.72 -48.92 12.40
N GLY A 262 -21.76 -48.21 12.89
CA GLY A 262 -22.17 -48.04 14.29
C GLY A 262 -22.17 -46.55 14.68
N SER A 263 -23.24 -45.90 15.12
CA SER A 263 -24.58 -46.30 15.54
C SER A 263 -25.51 -45.09 15.39
N VAL A 264 -26.76 -45.34 15.02
CA VAL A 264 -27.86 -44.37 14.96
C VAL A 264 -28.43 -44.22 16.37
N ASP A 265 -28.71 -43.00 16.82
CA ASP A 265 -29.72 -42.75 17.85
C ASP A 265 -30.30 -41.34 17.63
N THR A 266 -31.43 -41.29 16.91
CA THR A 266 -32.26 -40.09 16.78
C THR A 266 -33.65 -40.45 17.33
N PRO A 267 -34.08 -39.86 18.46
CA PRO A 267 -35.43 -40.07 18.96
C PRO A 267 -36.40 -39.14 18.20
N ALA A 268 -37.29 -39.74 17.41
CA ALA A 268 -38.48 -39.07 16.89
C ALA A 268 -39.58 -39.14 17.94
N VAL A 269 -39.95 -38.00 18.53
CA VAL A 269 -41.15 -37.88 19.36
C VAL A 269 -42.15 -37.03 18.59
N ALA A 270 -43.15 -37.70 18.03
CA ALA A 270 -44.37 -37.10 17.51
C ALA A 270 -45.54 -38.00 17.92
N ALA A 271 -46.30 -37.57 18.93
CA ALA A 271 -47.65 -38.07 19.20
C ALA A 271 -48.35 -37.12 20.19
N HIS A 272 -49.54 -36.67 19.78
CA HIS A 272 -50.52 -35.78 20.43
C HIS A 272 -50.28 -34.27 20.39
#